data_AF-A0A7V3JIR5-F1
#
_entry.id   AF-A0A7V3JIR5-F1
#
_cell.length_a   1.000
_cell.length_b   1.000
_cell.length_c   1.000
_cell.angle_alpha   90.00
_cell.angle_beta   90.00
_cell.angle_gamma   90.00
#
_symmetry.space_group_name_H-M   'P 1'
#
loop_
_entity.id
_entity.type
_entity.pdbx_description
1 polymer ?
#
loop_
_entity_poly.entity_id
_entity_poly.type
_entity_poly.pdbx_seq_one_letter_code
_entity_poly.pdbx_strand_id
1 'polypeptide(L)'
;MRRTRFARVHRGFTLVEMLVVLGILVVLVSLVAPRIIGSQKKADIKAAKTQIGMIKAALEHYALDTKSYPTTEQGLQALIERPADLDESTPWEGPYLSGSLPKDPWGNEYMYEYPGTHTNSDEPEIWSLGPDKEDNTEDDICSWDKSGKGTAESTATTAETSASRSRTERTTTRPSGTMSEPKMPKAAPPPETKPIRSPRSKDLEM
;
A
#
# COMPACT_ATOMS: atom_id res chain seq x y z
N MET A 1 -12.16 -50.03 79.67
CA MET A 1 -11.67 -50.31 78.29
C MET A 1 -10.96 -49.07 77.75
N ARG A 2 -9.65 -49.14 77.43
CA ARG A 2 -8.91 -48.01 76.84
C ARG A 2 -9.09 -48.02 75.31
N ARG A 3 -9.69 -46.98 74.74
CA ARG A 3 -9.78 -46.80 73.28
C ARG A 3 -8.49 -46.15 72.76
N THR A 4 -7.62 -46.94 72.12
CA THR A 4 -6.43 -46.44 71.41
C THR A 4 -6.87 -45.71 70.15
N ARG A 5 -6.87 -44.37 70.17
CA ARG A 5 -7.03 -43.57 68.94
C ARG A 5 -5.71 -43.58 68.18
N PHE A 6 -5.67 -44.22 67.02
CA PHE A 6 -4.56 -44.04 66.08
C PHE A 6 -4.60 -42.61 65.54
N ALA A 7 -3.57 -41.82 65.82
CA ALA A 7 -3.39 -40.52 65.20
C ALA A 7 -3.11 -40.72 63.70
N ARG A 8 -3.93 -40.12 62.84
CA ARG A 8 -3.71 -40.15 61.40
C ARG A 8 -2.51 -39.27 61.07
N VAL A 9 -1.38 -39.90 60.71
CA VAL A 9 -0.19 -39.18 60.26
C VAL A 9 -0.52 -38.47 58.95
N HIS A 10 -0.62 -37.14 59.01
CA HIS A 10 -0.67 -36.32 57.81
C HIS A 10 0.71 -36.35 57.15
N ARG A 11 0.86 -37.16 56.10
CA ARG A 11 2.01 -37.05 55.19
C ARG A 11 1.86 -35.73 54.44
N GLY A 12 2.74 -34.78 54.74
CA GLY A 12 2.87 -33.53 53.97
C GLY A 12 3.50 -33.80 52.60
N PHE A 13 3.20 -32.93 51.63
CA PHE A 13 3.86 -32.90 50.33
C PHE A 13 5.38 -32.73 50.49
N THR A 14 6.15 -33.39 49.64
CA THR A 14 7.61 -33.19 49.61
C THR A 14 8.00 -32.06 48.67
N LEU A 15 9.13 -31.38 48.94
CA LEU A 15 9.66 -30.34 48.03
C LEU A 15 9.98 -30.91 46.64
N VAL A 16 10.43 -32.17 46.57
CA VAL A 16 10.76 -32.88 45.33
C VAL A 16 9.51 -33.08 44.46
N GLU A 17 8.37 -33.39 45.08
CA GLU A 17 7.09 -33.60 44.39
C GLU A 17 6.59 -32.32 43.71
N MET A 18 6.72 -31.17 44.39
CA MET A 18 6.45 -29.86 43.78
C MET A 18 7.46 -29.49 42.68
N LEU A 19 8.75 -29.83 42.86
CA LEU A 19 9.78 -29.60 41.83
C LEU A 19 9.47 -30.37 40.54
N VAL A 20 9.09 -31.65 40.64
CA VAL A 20 8.72 -32.47 39.48
C VAL A 20 7.48 -31.92 38.78
N VAL A 21 6.44 -31.53 39.53
CA VAL A 21 5.23 -30.91 38.96
C VAL A 21 5.55 -29.62 38.21
N LEU A 22 6.32 -28.71 38.81
CA LEU A 22 6.74 -27.45 38.17
C LEU A 22 7.58 -27.72 36.91
N GLY A 23 8.49 -28.70 36.95
CA GLY A 23 9.28 -29.11 35.79
C GLY A 23 8.42 -29.59 34.62
N ILE A 24 7.42 -30.43 34.88
CA ILE A 24 6.48 -30.91 33.85
C ILE A 24 5.64 -29.75 33.30
N LEU A 25 5.18 -28.81 34.14
CA LEU A 25 4.42 -27.64 33.69
C LEU A 25 5.23 -26.75 32.72
N VAL A 26 6.52 -26.51 33.00
CA VAL A 26 7.41 -25.74 32.09
C VAL A 26 7.55 -26.45 30.73
N VAL A 27 7.74 -27.77 30.73
CA VAL A 27 7.83 -28.56 29.50
C VAL A 27 6.53 -28.47 28.69
N LEU A 28 5.37 -28.60 29.34
CA LEU A 28 4.06 -28.50 28.66
C LEU A 28 3.82 -27.11 28.06
N VAL A 29 4.11 -26.04 28.80
CA VAL A 29 3.97 -24.66 28.30
C VAL A 29 4.84 -24.42 27.07
N SER A 30 6.09 -24.90 27.08
CA SER A 30 7.03 -24.73 25.95
C SER A 30 6.53 -25.33 24.63
N LEU A 31 5.76 -26.43 24.70
CA LEU A 31 5.24 -27.15 23.53
C LEU A 31 3.93 -26.55 22.97
N VAL A 32 3.19 -25.80 23.78
CA VAL A 32 1.89 -25.22 23.41
C VAL A 32 2.04 -23.79 22.88
N ALA A 33 2.87 -22.96 23.53
CA ALA A 33 3.03 -21.54 23.20
C ALA A 33 3.25 -21.22 21.70
N PRO A 34 4.16 -21.88 20.96
CA PRO A 34 4.44 -21.50 19.57
C PRO A 34 3.32 -21.83 18.58
N ARG A 35 2.37 -22.72 18.93
CA ARG A 35 1.30 -23.14 17.99
C ARG A 35 0.19 -22.11 17.80
N ILE A 36 0.04 -21.16 18.71
CA ILE A 36 -1.10 -20.21 18.70
C ILE A 36 -0.82 -19.02 17.78
N ILE A 37 0.44 -18.58 17.67
CA ILE A 37 0.78 -17.28 17.07
C ILE A 37 0.98 -17.35 15.55
N GLY A 38 1.53 -18.46 15.03
CA GLY A 38 1.99 -18.55 13.64
C GLY A 38 0.90 -18.70 12.57
N SER A 39 -0.32 -19.13 12.92
CA SER A 39 -1.42 -19.30 11.98
C SER A 39 -2.18 -18.00 11.71
N GLN A 40 -2.33 -17.14 12.71
CA GLN A 40 -3.14 -15.92 12.62
C GLN A 40 -2.56 -14.96 11.58
N LYS A 41 -1.29 -14.56 11.69
CA LYS A 41 -0.63 -13.65 10.73
C LYS A 41 -0.76 -14.11 9.27
N LYS A 42 -0.76 -15.42 9.00
CA LYS A 42 -0.95 -15.96 7.63
C LYS A 42 -2.40 -15.88 7.17
N ALA A 43 -3.37 -16.08 8.07
CA ALA A 43 -4.79 -15.90 7.79
C ALA A 43 -5.10 -14.42 7.53
N ASP A 44 -4.55 -13.52 8.33
CA ASP A 44 -4.70 -12.06 8.21
C ASP A 44 -4.17 -11.58 6.84
N ILE A 45 -2.90 -11.89 6.50
CA ILE A 45 -2.31 -11.53 5.20
C ILE A 45 -3.17 -12.06 4.02
N LYS A 46 -3.71 -13.27 4.15
CA LYS A 46 -4.61 -13.84 3.12
C LYS A 46 -5.96 -13.13 3.05
N ALA A 47 -6.54 -12.77 4.20
CA ALA A 47 -7.78 -12.01 4.27
C ALA A 47 -7.62 -10.65 3.61
N ALA A 48 -6.55 -9.91 3.95
CA ALA A 48 -6.24 -8.62 3.35
C ALA A 48 -6.09 -8.70 1.82
N LYS A 49 -5.33 -9.69 1.30
CA LYS A 49 -5.22 -9.92 -0.16
C LYS A 49 -6.57 -10.27 -0.82
N THR A 50 -7.43 -10.99 -0.11
CA THR A 50 -8.78 -11.33 -0.60
C THR A 50 -9.67 -10.08 -0.65
N GLN A 51 -9.60 -9.23 0.39
CA GLN A 51 -10.32 -7.96 0.46
C GLN A 51 -9.87 -6.99 -0.64
N ILE A 52 -8.56 -6.84 -0.87
CA ILE A 52 -8.02 -6.05 -1.99
C ILE A 52 -8.56 -6.55 -3.34
N GLY A 53 -8.62 -7.88 -3.55
CA GLY A 53 -9.21 -8.47 -4.75
C GLY A 53 -10.70 -8.17 -4.92
N MET A 54 -11.48 -8.17 -3.83
CA MET A 54 -12.90 -7.79 -3.86
C MET A 54 -13.11 -6.30 -4.15
N ILE A 55 -12.27 -5.43 -3.58
CA ILE A 55 -12.31 -3.98 -3.85
C ILE A 55 -11.89 -3.70 -5.30
N LYS A 56 -10.86 -4.37 -5.82
CA LYS A 56 -10.46 -4.25 -7.24
C LYS A 56 -11.59 -4.67 -8.19
N ALA A 57 -12.28 -5.78 -7.92
CA ALA A 57 -13.45 -6.18 -8.71
C ALA A 57 -14.57 -5.12 -8.67
N ALA A 58 -14.85 -4.53 -7.49
CA ALA A 58 -15.85 -3.45 -7.38
C ALA A 58 -15.43 -2.17 -8.14
N LEU A 59 -14.14 -1.84 -8.17
CA LEU A 59 -13.57 -0.75 -8.98
C LEU A 59 -13.68 -1.04 -10.48
N GLU A 60 -13.41 -2.28 -10.91
CA GLU A 60 -13.60 -2.71 -12.30
C GLU A 60 -15.08 -2.54 -12.71
N HIS A 61 -16.03 -2.93 -11.86
CA HIS A 61 -17.46 -2.68 -12.08
C HIS A 61 -17.80 -1.18 -12.15
N TYR A 62 -17.28 -0.34 -11.25
CA TYR A 62 -17.45 1.12 -11.30
C TYR A 62 -16.95 1.71 -12.64
N ALA A 63 -15.82 1.22 -13.14
CA ALA A 63 -15.23 1.68 -14.39
C ALA A 63 -15.98 1.18 -15.64
N LEU A 64 -16.67 0.04 -15.57
CA LEU A 64 -17.55 -0.41 -16.67
C LEU A 64 -18.70 0.58 -16.91
N ASP A 65 -19.27 1.15 -15.86
CA ASP A 65 -20.37 2.11 -15.96
C ASP A 65 -19.84 3.50 -16.33
N THR A 66 -19.00 4.07 -15.45
CA THR A 66 -18.56 5.47 -15.50
C THR A 66 -17.41 5.75 -16.49
N LYS A 67 -16.82 4.70 -17.08
CA LYS A 67 -15.65 4.73 -18.01
C LYS A 67 -14.31 5.16 -17.41
N SER A 68 -14.24 5.40 -16.10
CA SER A 68 -13.00 5.67 -15.36
C SER A 68 -13.07 5.05 -13.97
N TYR A 69 -11.93 4.80 -13.34
CA TYR A 69 -11.91 4.56 -11.90
C TYR A 69 -12.16 5.88 -11.13
N PRO A 70 -12.61 5.82 -9.86
CA PRO A 70 -12.71 6.99 -8.99
C PRO A 70 -11.36 7.70 -8.84
N THR A 71 -11.37 9.02 -8.66
CA THR A 71 -10.14 9.76 -8.34
C THR A 71 -9.67 9.46 -6.91
N THR A 72 -8.40 9.71 -6.59
CA THR A 72 -7.89 9.62 -5.21
C THR A 72 -8.68 10.51 -4.22
N GLU A 73 -9.23 11.64 -4.68
CA GLU A 73 -10.07 12.53 -3.84
C GLU A 73 -11.47 11.95 -3.55
N GLN A 74 -12.07 11.24 -4.52
CA GLN A 74 -13.31 10.50 -4.33
C GLN A 74 -13.09 9.23 -3.48
N GLY A 75 -11.93 8.60 -3.64
CA GLY A 75 -11.49 7.41 -2.93
C GLY A 75 -12.40 6.19 -3.12
N LEU A 76 -12.26 5.22 -2.22
CA LEU A 76 -13.08 4.01 -2.23
C LEU A 76 -14.55 4.28 -1.86
N GLN A 77 -14.89 5.45 -1.30
CA GLN A 77 -16.27 5.79 -0.92
C GLN A 77 -17.20 5.86 -2.16
N ALA A 78 -16.65 6.19 -3.33
CA ALA A 78 -17.33 6.15 -4.63
C ALA A 78 -17.94 4.78 -5.00
N LEU A 79 -17.48 3.71 -4.35
CA LEU A 79 -17.99 2.35 -4.53
C LEU A 79 -19.31 2.09 -3.77
N ILE A 80 -19.66 2.95 -2.81
CA ILE A 80 -20.83 2.80 -1.93
C ILE A 80 -21.83 3.93 -2.16
N GLU A 81 -21.34 5.14 -2.41
CA GLU A 81 -22.15 6.33 -2.61
C GLU A 81 -21.74 7.02 -3.91
N ARG A 82 -22.70 7.60 -4.63
CA ARG A 82 -22.43 8.33 -5.87
C ARG A 82 -21.59 9.58 -5.54
N PRO A 83 -20.41 9.77 -6.15
CA PRO A 83 -19.63 11.00 -5.96
C PRO A 83 -20.40 12.24 -6.39
N ALA A 84 -20.35 13.31 -5.60
CA ALA A 84 -21.10 14.54 -5.85
C ALA A 84 -20.55 15.38 -7.01
N ASP A 85 -19.31 15.11 -7.42
CA ASP A 85 -18.59 15.69 -8.54
C ASP A 85 -18.74 14.86 -9.84
N LEU A 86 -19.39 13.69 -9.79
CA LEU A 86 -19.69 12.89 -10.97
C LEU A 86 -20.82 13.54 -11.78
N ASP A 87 -20.60 13.76 -13.07
CA ASP A 87 -21.58 14.40 -13.95
C ASP A 87 -22.94 13.67 -13.94
N GLU A 88 -24.04 14.43 -14.02
CA GLU A 88 -25.39 13.90 -13.96
C GLU A 88 -25.66 12.89 -15.08
N SER A 89 -25.03 13.07 -16.25
CA SER A 89 -25.18 12.17 -17.41
C SER A 89 -24.38 10.86 -17.30
N THR A 90 -23.44 10.76 -16.35
CA THR A 90 -22.63 9.55 -16.17
C THR A 90 -23.46 8.48 -15.46
N PRO A 91 -23.64 7.27 -16.06
CA PRO A 91 -24.32 6.18 -15.40
C PRO A 91 -23.49 5.69 -14.21
N TRP A 92 -24.16 5.49 -13.07
CA TRP A 92 -23.62 4.89 -11.86
C TRP A 92 -24.71 3.96 -11.34
N GLU A 93 -24.52 2.64 -11.46
CA GLU A 93 -25.51 1.63 -11.03
C GLU A 93 -25.19 1.03 -9.65
N GLY A 94 -24.35 1.74 -8.88
CA GLY A 94 -23.93 1.33 -7.54
C GLY A 94 -25.06 1.25 -6.50
N PRO A 95 -24.77 0.76 -5.28
CA PRO A 95 -23.43 0.50 -4.74
C PRO A 95 -22.76 -0.77 -5.27
N TYR A 96 -21.46 -0.67 -5.59
CA TYR A 96 -20.62 -1.79 -6.05
C TYR A 96 -20.02 -2.59 -4.87
N LEU A 97 -20.03 -2.04 -3.65
CA LEU A 97 -19.74 -2.73 -2.40
C LEU A 97 -20.96 -2.76 -1.47
N SER A 98 -21.23 -3.92 -0.87
CA SER A 98 -22.36 -4.09 0.06
C SER A 98 -22.04 -3.53 1.45
N GLY A 99 -22.74 -2.48 1.87
CA GLY A 99 -22.65 -1.93 3.22
C GLY A 99 -21.56 -0.86 3.34
N SER A 100 -20.65 -1.02 4.32
CA SER A 100 -19.53 -0.10 4.56
C SER A 100 -18.23 -0.63 3.93
N LEU A 101 -17.24 0.25 3.75
CA LEU A 101 -15.89 -0.20 3.36
C LEU A 101 -15.35 -1.23 4.37
N PRO A 102 -14.81 -2.37 3.91
CA PRO A 102 -14.18 -3.33 4.79
C PRO A 102 -12.87 -2.73 5.33
N LYS A 103 -12.62 -2.89 6.63
CA LYS A 103 -11.32 -2.62 7.23
C LYS A 103 -10.39 -3.81 7.01
N ASP A 104 -9.08 -3.56 7.01
CA ASP A 104 -8.08 -4.62 6.99
C ASP A 104 -8.10 -5.45 8.29
N PRO A 105 -7.42 -6.61 8.36
CA PRO A 105 -7.38 -7.46 9.55
C PRO A 105 -6.84 -6.79 10.83
N TRP A 106 -6.12 -5.67 10.69
CA TRP A 106 -5.51 -4.91 11.78
C TRP A 106 -6.36 -3.68 12.15
N GLY A 107 -7.49 -3.48 11.48
CA GLY A 107 -8.47 -2.42 11.74
C GLY A 107 -8.20 -1.10 11.01
N ASN A 108 -7.24 -1.08 10.08
CA ASN A 108 -6.94 0.08 9.25
C ASN A 108 -7.91 0.18 8.07
N GLU A 109 -7.94 1.34 7.43
CA GLU A 109 -8.62 1.53 6.15
C GLU A 109 -7.66 1.18 4.99
N TYR A 110 -8.22 0.76 3.86
CA TYR A 110 -7.44 0.53 2.65
C TYR A 110 -7.05 1.87 2.03
N MET A 111 -5.77 2.01 1.74
CA MET A 111 -5.26 3.12 0.94
C MET A 111 -5.59 2.88 -0.53
N TYR A 112 -5.81 3.95 -1.27
CA TYR A 112 -6.23 3.95 -2.67
C TYR A 112 -5.58 5.10 -3.43
N GLU A 113 -5.05 4.82 -4.61
CA GLU A 113 -4.52 5.83 -5.53
C GLU A 113 -4.92 5.50 -6.97
N TYR A 114 -5.41 6.52 -7.69
CA TYR A 114 -5.64 6.46 -9.13
C TYR A 114 -5.44 7.84 -9.76
N PRO A 115 -4.59 7.98 -10.80
CA PRO A 115 -3.83 6.93 -11.50
C PRO A 115 -2.69 6.32 -10.65
N GLY A 116 -2.45 5.01 -10.82
CA GLY A 116 -1.41 4.29 -10.08
C GLY A 116 0.03 4.71 -10.42
N THR A 117 0.95 4.53 -9.47
CA THR A 117 2.36 4.97 -9.56
C THR A 117 3.35 3.80 -9.76
N HIS A 118 3.02 2.59 -9.29
CA HIS A 118 3.92 1.44 -9.26
C HIS A 118 3.82 0.55 -10.50
N THR A 119 2.62 0.21 -10.96
CA THR A 119 2.41 -0.75 -12.06
C THR A 119 2.27 -0.04 -13.40
N ASN A 120 1.05 0.43 -13.70
CA ASN A 120 0.65 1.18 -14.87
C ASN A 120 -0.31 2.27 -14.39
N SER A 121 -0.23 3.48 -14.94
CA SER A 121 -1.11 4.58 -14.54
C SER A 121 -2.59 4.36 -14.87
N ASP A 122 -2.92 3.37 -15.70
CA ASP A 122 -4.29 3.01 -16.07
C ASP A 122 -4.95 2.01 -15.09
N GLU A 123 -4.22 1.48 -14.09
CA GLU A 123 -4.76 0.60 -13.05
C GLU A 123 -4.84 1.31 -11.69
N PRO A 124 -5.91 1.09 -10.90
CA PRO A 124 -6.01 1.59 -9.53
C PRO A 124 -5.09 0.81 -8.59
N GLU A 125 -4.40 1.53 -7.72
CA GLU A 125 -3.52 0.96 -6.71
C GLU A 125 -4.23 0.96 -5.35
N ILE A 126 -4.18 -0.19 -4.66
CA ILE A 126 -4.88 -0.43 -3.40
C ILE A 126 -3.93 -1.16 -2.48
N TRP A 127 -3.78 -0.70 -1.24
CA TRP A 127 -2.93 -1.38 -0.26
C TRP A 127 -3.46 -1.25 1.17
N SER A 128 -2.98 -2.14 2.04
CA SER A 128 -3.21 -2.13 3.48
C SER A 128 -1.88 -1.95 4.17
N LEU A 129 -1.81 -0.97 5.09
CA LEU A 129 -0.65 -0.65 5.94
C LEU A 129 -0.17 -1.87 6.75
N GLY A 130 -1.06 -2.82 7.02
CA GLY A 130 -0.68 -4.06 7.68
C GLY A 130 -0.58 -3.96 9.21
N PRO A 131 0.18 -4.88 9.83
CA PRO A 131 0.36 -4.97 11.27
C PRO A 131 0.92 -3.74 11.99
N ASP A 132 1.91 -3.04 11.41
CA ASP A 132 2.57 -1.89 12.05
C ASP A 132 1.75 -0.60 11.98
N LYS A 133 0.89 -0.48 10.96
CA LYS A 133 0.03 0.68 10.65
C LYS A 133 0.82 1.90 10.15
N GLU A 134 2.04 1.69 9.70
CA GLU A 134 2.84 2.69 9.00
C GLU A 134 2.71 2.46 7.48
N ASP A 135 2.97 3.49 6.68
CA ASP A 135 2.86 3.39 5.21
C ASP A 135 4.26 3.25 4.59
N ASN A 136 4.33 2.55 3.45
CA ASN A 136 5.57 2.30 2.71
C ASN A 136 6.60 1.50 3.53
N THR A 137 6.14 0.45 4.21
CA THR A 137 6.98 -0.47 5.01
C THR A 137 7.12 -1.85 4.34
N GLU A 138 7.81 -2.80 4.98
CA GLU A 138 7.95 -4.15 4.41
C GLU A 138 6.67 -4.99 4.51
N ASP A 139 5.77 -4.68 5.45
CA ASP A 139 4.52 -5.42 5.67
C ASP A 139 3.26 -4.85 5.02
N ASP A 140 3.30 -3.71 4.30
CA ASP A 140 2.13 -3.32 3.50
C ASP A 140 1.79 -4.42 2.49
N ILE A 141 0.49 -4.64 2.34
CA ILE A 141 -0.08 -5.61 1.42
C ILE A 141 -0.67 -4.86 0.23
N CYS A 142 0.03 -4.86 -0.88
CA CYS A 142 -0.33 -4.12 -2.09
C CYS A 142 -1.08 -4.96 -3.12
N SER A 143 -1.83 -4.29 -4.02
CA SER A 143 -2.41 -4.87 -5.23
C SER A 143 -1.36 -5.16 -6.32
N TRP A 144 -0.23 -4.45 -6.29
CA TRP A 144 0.92 -4.63 -7.18
C TRP A 144 2.02 -5.50 -6.57
N ASP A 145 2.97 -5.92 -7.41
CA ASP A 145 4.16 -6.65 -6.97
C ASP A 145 5.27 -5.67 -6.51
N LYS A 146 5.60 -5.69 -5.21
CA LYS A 146 6.69 -4.89 -4.62
C LYS A 146 8.08 -5.24 -5.19
N SER A 147 8.27 -6.36 -5.90
CA SER A 147 9.59 -6.79 -6.41
C SER A 147 10.12 -6.01 -7.62
N GLY A 148 9.34 -5.08 -8.19
CA GLY A 148 9.63 -4.45 -9.48
C GLY A 148 10.41 -3.12 -9.48
N LYS A 149 10.36 -2.32 -8.40
CA LYS A 149 10.93 -0.95 -8.37
C LYS A 149 11.48 -0.61 -6.97
N GLY A 150 12.76 -0.87 -6.73
CA GLY A 150 13.37 -0.68 -5.41
C GLY A 150 14.90 -0.76 -5.39
N THR A 151 15.58 0.01 -6.26
CA THR A 151 17.06 0.12 -6.27
C THR A 151 17.57 1.55 -6.07
N ALA A 152 16.72 2.43 -5.55
CA ALA A 152 17.09 3.76 -5.08
C ALA A 152 16.43 3.98 -3.70
N GLU A 153 17.09 4.76 -2.84
CA GLU A 153 16.57 5.23 -1.54
C GLU A 153 16.51 4.23 -0.36
N SER A 154 17.47 3.29 -0.24
CA SER A 154 17.79 2.67 1.07
C SER A 154 19.28 2.39 1.28
N THR A 155 20.13 3.40 1.03
CA THR A 155 21.57 3.36 1.37
C THR A 155 22.06 4.71 1.90
N ALA A 156 21.46 5.23 2.98
CA ALA A 156 21.88 6.47 3.61
C ALA A 156 21.70 6.53 5.14
N THR A 157 22.07 5.47 5.87
CA THR A 157 22.45 5.57 7.30
C THR A 157 23.36 4.40 7.68
N THR A 158 24.47 4.73 8.36
CA THR A 158 25.54 3.87 8.92
C THR A 158 26.82 3.79 8.09
N ALA A 159 27.71 4.79 8.26
CA ALA A 159 29.17 4.63 8.39
C ALA A 159 29.90 5.99 8.51
N GLU A 160 29.72 6.71 9.63
CA GLU A 160 30.81 7.59 10.09
C GLU A 160 31.82 6.73 10.86
N THR A 161 33.08 6.66 10.42
CA THR A 161 34.29 6.54 11.27
C THR A 161 35.57 6.57 10.41
N SER A 162 36.41 7.57 10.67
CA SER A 162 37.87 7.61 10.41
C SER A 162 38.42 7.43 8.98
N ALA A 163 38.92 8.53 8.39
CA ALA A 163 40.38 8.73 8.27
C ALA A 163 40.75 10.13 7.74
N SER A 164 41.64 10.82 8.45
CA SER A 164 42.25 12.09 8.03
C SER A 164 43.15 11.94 6.81
N ARG A 165 43.24 12.97 5.93
CA ARG A 165 44.49 13.76 5.73
C ARG A 165 44.41 14.86 4.64
N SER A 166 45.35 15.81 4.78
CA SER A 166 45.92 16.70 3.75
C SER A 166 45.01 17.69 3.02
N ARG A 167 44.87 18.86 3.66
CA ARG A 167 44.56 20.17 3.08
C ARG A 167 45.76 20.73 2.30
N THR A 168 45.71 20.65 0.96
CA THR A 168 46.63 21.29 -0.03
C THR A 168 45.96 21.26 -1.42
N GLU A 169 46.07 22.25 -2.31
CA GLU A 169 46.47 23.67 -2.17
C GLU A 169 45.99 24.49 -3.40
N ARG A 170 46.39 25.76 -3.49
CA ARG A 170 46.07 26.76 -4.53
C ARG A 170 46.86 26.59 -5.84
N THR A 171 46.22 26.79 -7.00
CA THR A 171 46.80 27.31 -8.29
C THR A 171 45.67 27.42 -9.32
N THR A 172 45.04 28.59 -9.54
CA THR A 172 45.34 29.61 -10.56
C THR A 172 45.71 29.10 -11.97
N THR A 173 44.94 29.52 -13.01
CA THR A 173 45.38 30.00 -14.36
C THR A 173 44.28 29.76 -15.42
N ARG A 174 43.65 30.85 -15.86
CA ARG A 174 43.10 31.03 -17.24
C ARG A 174 44.28 31.56 -18.10
N PRO A 175 44.37 31.36 -19.43
CA PRO A 175 43.32 31.88 -20.34
C PRO A 175 43.17 31.24 -21.75
N SER A 176 42.15 31.74 -22.48
CA SER A 176 42.10 32.03 -23.93
C SER A 176 42.13 30.90 -24.99
N GLY A 177 41.12 30.94 -25.88
CA GLY A 177 40.98 30.12 -27.09
C GLY A 177 39.52 30.10 -27.58
N THR A 178 38.94 31.24 -27.98
CA THR A 178 38.82 31.73 -29.37
C THR A 178 37.99 30.85 -30.33
N MET A 179 36.83 31.39 -30.72
CA MET A 179 36.09 31.14 -31.98
C MET A 179 35.69 29.71 -32.34
N SER A 180 34.37 29.44 -32.33
CA SER A 180 33.58 29.35 -33.57
C SER A 180 32.09 29.20 -33.30
N GLU A 181 31.30 30.17 -33.76
CA GLU A 181 29.83 30.09 -33.80
C GLU A 181 29.40 29.68 -35.21
N PRO A 182 28.40 28.77 -35.34
CA PRO A 182 27.55 28.77 -36.52
C PRO A 182 26.06 28.69 -36.18
N LYS A 183 25.45 29.88 -36.06
CA LYS A 183 24.22 30.29 -36.77
C LYS A 183 23.14 29.22 -37.02
N MET A 184 22.05 29.30 -36.25
CA MET A 184 20.77 28.68 -36.57
C MET A 184 20.15 29.24 -37.87
N PRO A 185 19.53 28.41 -38.74
CA PRO A 185 18.54 28.86 -39.70
C PRO A 185 17.16 29.04 -39.05
N LYS A 186 16.43 30.07 -39.51
CA LYS A 186 15.14 30.52 -38.97
C LYS A 186 13.95 29.74 -39.57
N ALA A 187 12.90 29.58 -38.77
CA ALA A 187 11.68 28.81 -39.02
C ALA A 187 11.01 28.95 -40.40
N ALA A 188 10.33 27.87 -40.82
CA ALA A 188 9.25 27.89 -41.81
C ALA A 188 7.89 27.75 -41.08
N PRO A 189 6.86 28.57 -41.39
CA PRO A 189 5.55 28.51 -40.76
C PRO A 189 4.66 27.38 -41.31
N PRO A 190 3.65 26.90 -40.54
CA PRO A 190 2.75 25.83 -40.97
C PRO A 190 1.75 26.29 -42.06
N PRO A 191 1.25 25.38 -42.91
CA PRO A 191 0.30 25.70 -43.96
C PRO A 191 -1.11 26.00 -43.42
N GLU A 192 -1.71 27.10 -43.89
CA GLU A 192 -3.05 27.55 -43.52
C GLU A 192 -4.15 26.64 -44.09
N THR A 193 -4.89 25.92 -43.24
CA THR A 193 -6.17 25.29 -43.60
C THR A 193 -7.29 26.33 -43.60
N LYS A 194 -7.70 26.76 -44.79
CA LYS A 194 -8.81 27.71 -44.97
C LYS A 194 -10.13 27.14 -44.44
N PRO A 195 -10.97 27.93 -43.76
CA PRO A 195 -12.27 27.48 -43.30
C PRO A 195 -13.21 27.19 -44.49
N ILE A 196 -13.77 25.98 -44.51
CA ILE A 196 -14.81 25.61 -45.48
C ILE A 196 -16.06 26.41 -45.16
N ARG A 197 -16.47 27.29 -46.09
CA ARG A 197 -17.71 28.06 -45.95
C ARG A 197 -18.92 27.16 -46.12
N SER A 198 -19.81 27.17 -45.12
CA SER A 198 -21.15 26.59 -45.22
C SER A 198 -21.95 27.30 -46.34
N PRO A 199 -22.61 26.56 -47.25
CA PRO A 199 -23.51 27.15 -48.24
C PRO A 199 -24.83 27.56 -47.59
N ARG A 200 -25.07 28.87 -47.54
CA ARG A 200 -26.30 29.48 -47.02
C ARG A 200 -27.33 29.69 -48.14
N SER A 201 -28.11 28.66 -48.43
CA SER A 201 -29.48 28.77 -48.99
C SER A 201 -30.43 28.83 -47.79
N LYS A 202 -31.17 29.89 -47.47
CA LYS A 202 -31.89 30.87 -48.30
C LYS A 202 -32.86 30.23 -49.28
N ASP A 203 -34.12 30.64 -49.12
CA ASP A 203 -35.20 30.63 -50.09
C ASP A 203 -35.85 29.26 -50.38
N LEU A 204 -36.85 28.91 -49.55
CA LEU A 204 -38.15 28.49 -50.08
C LEU A 204 -39.29 28.91 -49.14
N GLU A 205 -40.16 29.80 -49.62
CA GLU A 205 -41.44 30.14 -49.00
C GLU A 205 -42.47 29.05 -49.32
N MET A 206 -43.25 28.62 -48.31
CA MET A 206 -44.72 28.49 -48.28
C MET A 206 -45.18 27.63 -47.08
#